data_AF-A0A2P7NQH6-F1
#
_entry.id   AF-A0A2P7NQH6-F1
#
_cell.length_a   1.000
_cell.length_b   1.000
_cell.length_c   1.000
_cell.angle_alpha   90.00
_cell.angle_beta   90.00
_cell.angle_gamma   90.00
#
_symmetry.space_group_name_H-M   'P 1'
#
loop_
_entity.id
_entity.type
_entity.pdbx_description
1 polymer ?
#
loop_
_entity_poly.entity_id
_entity_poly.type
_entity_poly.pdbx_seq_one_letter_code
_entity_poly.pdbx_strand_id
1 'polypeptide(L)'
;AGRQPLPDHLPRIEHRHEPESGQCSQCGHNLVKIGEDVSEQLDVEPAKFFVHRHIRPQYACKTCETVTAAPIPSAIIDGGMAAPGL
;
A
#
# COMPACT_ATOMS: atom_id res chain seq x y z
N ALA A 1 17.30 8.19 -10.44
CA ALA A 1 18.03 7.45 -9.40
C ALA A 1 16.99 6.94 -8.41
N GLY A 2 16.82 5.61 -8.32
CA GLY A 2 15.91 5.02 -7.34
C GLY A 2 16.43 5.24 -5.93
N ARG A 3 15.53 5.46 -4.97
CA ARG A 3 15.92 5.64 -3.57
C ARG A 3 16.43 4.30 -3.02
N GLN A 4 17.43 4.38 -2.15
CA GLN A 4 17.93 3.19 -1.47
C GLN A 4 16.82 2.62 -0.56
N PRO A 5 16.63 1.29 -0.54
CA PRO A 5 15.67 0.66 0.35
C PRO A 5 16.01 0.97 1.81
N LEU A 6 14.98 1.02 2.66
CA LEU A 6 15.20 1.23 4.09
C LEU A 6 15.95 0.02 4.69
N PRO A 7 16.76 0.23 5.74
CA PRO A 7 17.60 -0.84 6.28
C PRO A 7 16.81 -2.06 6.76
N ASP A 8 17.26 -3.25 6.39
CA ASP A 8 16.53 -4.49 6.66
C ASP A 8 16.39 -4.86 8.14
N HIS A 9 17.30 -4.35 8.97
CA HIS A 9 17.31 -4.58 10.41
C HIS A 9 16.24 -3.78 11.16
N LEU A 10 15.61 -2.78 10.52
CA LEU A 10 14.51 -2.05 11.13
C LEU A 10 13.24 -2.91 11.13
N PRO A 11 12.50 -2.96 12.25
CA PRO A 11 11.25 -3.69 12.32
C PRO A 11 10.24 -3.09 11.34
N ARG A 12 9.53 -3.95 10.60
CA ARG A 12 8.49 -3.57 9.65
C ARG A 12 7.12 -3.83 10.25
N ILE A 13 6.26 -2.82 10.19
CA ILE A 13 4.84 -2.93 10.51
C ILE A 13 4.08 -2.99 9.19
N GLU A 14 3.48 -4.13 8.89
CA GLU A 14 2.75 -4.33 7.63
C GLU A 14 1.30 -3.82 7.73
N HIS A 15 0.93 -2.98 6.76
CA HIS A 15 -0.41 -2.43 6.60
C HIS A 15 -0.96 -2.86 5.24
N ARG A 16 -1.82 -3.88 5.23
CA ARG A 16 -2.40 -4.39 4.00
C ARG A 16 -3.77 -3.75 3.75
N HIS A 17 -3.88 -3.04 2.63
CA HIS A 17 -5.09 -2.32 2.23
C HIS A 17 -5.91 -3.17 1.26
N GLU A 18 -6.81 -3.99 1.80
CA GLU A 18 -7.75 -4.78 1.00
C GLU A 18 -8.97 -3.94 0.59
N PRO A 19 -9.53 -4.15 -0.62
CA PRO A 19 -10.83 -3.60 -0.97
C PRO A 19 -11.91 -4.19 -0.05
N GLU A 20 -12.95 -3.39 0.25
CA GLU A 20 -14.06 -3.80 1.12
C GLU A 20 -14.79 -5.07 0.62
N SER A 21 -14.74 -5.32 -0.70
CA SER A 21 -15.32 -6.52 -1.30
C SER A 21 -14.37 -7.12 -2.33
N GLY A 22 -14.32 -8.45 -2.37
CA GLY A 22 -13.62 -9.21 -3.42
C GLY A 22 -14.43 -9.32 -4.71
N GLN A 23 -15.47 -8.50 -4.89
CA GLN A 23 -16.39 -8.54 -6.01
C GLN A 23 -16.40 -7.19 -6.73
N CYS A 24 -16.58 -7.23 -8.05
CA CYS A 24 -16.68 -6.02 -8.85
C CYS A 24 -17.99 -5.29 -8.53
N SER A 25 -17.88 -4.01 -8.16
CA SER A 25 -19.05 -3.17 -7.85
C SER A 25 -20.00 -2.95 -9.04
N GLN A 26 -19.54 -3.19 -10.27
CA GLN A 26 -20.34 -3.04 -11.49
C GLN A 26 -21.07 -4.32 -11.90
N CYS A 27 -20.43 -5.49 -11.80
CA CYS A 27 -20.98 -6.74 -12.33
C CYS A 27 -21.09 -7.89 -11.31
N GLY A 28 -20.68 -7.69 -10.05
CA GLY A 28 -20.74 -8.68 -8.97
C GLY A 28 -19.79 -9.87 -9.11
N HIS A 29 -18.99 -9.95 -10.18
CA HIS A 29 -18.05 -11.05 -10.37
C HIS A 29 -16.85 -10.92 -9.44
N ASN A 30 -16.23 -12.06 -9.13
CA ASN A 30 -15.01 -12.09 -8.33
C ASN A 30 -13.88 -11.31 -9.03
N LEU A 31 -13.21 -10.50 -8.23
CA LEU A 31 -12.02 -9.78 -8.63
C LEU A 31 -10.80 -10.71 -8.57
N VAL A 32 -9.86 -10.51 -9.48
CA VAL A 32 -8.58 -11.24 -9.49
C VAL A 32 -7.45 -10.30 -9.11
N LYS A 33 -6.57 -10.72 -8.20
CA LYS A 33 -5.37 -9.94 -7.89
C LYS A 33 -4.45 -9.95 -9.11
N ILE A 34 -4.12 -8.77 -9.62
CA ILE A 34 -3.25 -8.59 -10.80
C ILE A 34 -1.88 -8.02 -10.45
N GLY A 35 -1.72 -7.45 -9.25
CA GLY A 35 -0.47 -6.89 -8.79
C GLY A 35 -0.61 -6.37 -7.37
N GLU A 36 0.47 -5.76 -6.88
CA GLU A 36 0.45 -4.98 -5.66
C GLU A 36 1.48 -3.87 -5.75
N ASP A 37 1.14 -2.72 -5.15
CA ASP A 37 2.09 -1.66 -4.89
C ASP A 37 2.54 -1.74 -3.42
N VAL A 38 3.84 -1.59 -3.19
CA VAL A 38 4.42 -1.61 -1.84
C VAL A 38 5.14 -0.30 -1.61
N SER A 39 4.76 0.42 -0.55
CA SER A 39 5.42 1.65 -0.13
C SER A 39 5.91 1.52 1.30
N GLU A 40 7.17 1.90 1.54
CA GLU A 40 7.77 1.92 2.87
C GLU A 40 7.94 3.36 3.36
N GLN A 41 7.60 3.60 4.64
CA GLN A 41 7.78 4.88 5.32
C GLN A 41 8.54 4.64 6.63
N LEU A 42 9.58 5.43 6.88
CA LEU A 42 10.31 5.39 8.14
C LEU A 42 9.57 6.26 9.15
N ASP A 43 9.30 5.70 10.33
CA ASP A 43 8.70 6.42 11.45
C ASP A 43 9.53 6.20 12.72
N VAL A 44 9.35 7.09 13.68
CA VAL A 44 10.10 7.16 14.93
C VAL A 44 9.14 7.34 16.11
N GLU A 45 9.15 6.37 16.99
CA GLU A 45 8.67 6.56 18.36
C GLU A 45 9.85 7.05 19.20
N PRO A 46 9.65 7.75 20.32
CA PRO A 46 10.71 8.44 21.08
C PRO A 46 11.96 7.62 21.46
N ALA A 47 11.97 6.30 21.24
CA ALA A 47 13.13 5.42 21.43
C ALA A 47 13.39 4.40 20.29
N LYS A 48 12.60 4.37 19.21
CA LYS A 48 12.66 3.29 18.20
C LYS A 48 12.34 3.79 16.79
N PHE A 49 13.20 3.42 15.84
CA PHE A 49 12.90 3.51 14.42
C PHE A 49 12.19 2.25 13.95
N PHE A 50 11.20 2.42 13.09
CA PHE A 50 10.47 1.33 12.47
C PHE A 50 9.94 1.76 11.10
N VAL A 51 9.60 0.78 10.29
CA VAL A 51 9.18 1.01 8.91
C VAL A 51 7.71 0.61 8.77
N HIS A 52 6.85 1.55 8.43
CA HIS A 52 5.51 1.24 7.94
C HIS A 52 5.61 0.73 6.51
N ARG A 53 5.28 -0.54 6.30
CA ARG A 53 5.20 -1.16 4.99
C ARG A 53 3.73 -1.26 4.57
N HIS A 54 3.29 -0.36 3.70
CA HIS A 54 1.94 -0.41 3.14
C HIS A 54 1.92 -1.26 1.89
N ILE A 55 1.04 -2.26 1.86
CA ILE A 55 0.83 -3.17 0.74
C ILE A 55 -0.55 -2.88 0.16
N ARG A 56 -0.59 -2.55 -1.13
CA ARG A 56 -1.79 -2.15 -1.87
C ARG A 56 -2.04 -3.11 -3.02
N PRO A 57 -2.74 -4.23 -2.80
CA PRO A 57 -3.13 -5.13 -3.86
C PRO A 57 -4.01 -4.42 -4.90
N GLN A 58 -3.69 -4.65 -6.16
CA GLN A 58 -4.48 -4.22 -7.30
C GLN A 58 -5.28 -5.42 -7.81
N TYR A 59 -6.56 -5.19 -8.01
CA TYR A 59 -7.53 -6.19 -8.42
C TYR A 59 -8.16 -5.80 -9.74
N ALA A 60 -8.33 -6.75 -10.66
CA ALA A 60 -9.03 -6.53 -11.91
C ALA A 60 -10.33 -7.33 -11.96
N CYS A 61 -11.35 -6.74 -12.58
CA CYS A 61 -12.49 -7.48 -13.08
C CYS A 61 -12.24 -7.88 -14.53
N LYS A 62 -12.19 -9.18 -14.82
CA LYS A 62 -12.03 -9.65 -16.21
C LYS A 62 -13.22 -9.35 -17.12
N THR A 63 -14.42 -9.25 -16.53
CA THR A 63 -15.66 -9.01 -17.29
C THR A 63 -15.83 -7.53 -17.66
N CYS A 64 -15.51 -6.62 -16.74
CA CYS A 64 -15.65 -5.18 -16.97
C CYS A 64 -14.37 -4.51 -17.48
N GLU A 65 -13.25 -5.25 -17.52
CA GLU A 65 -11.91 -4.72 -17.86
C GLU A 65 -11.50 -3.52 -16.98
N THR A 66 -12.00 -3.49 -15.74
CA THR A 66 -11.72 -2.43 -14.77
C THR A 66 -10.73 -2.90 -13.71
N VAL A 67 -9.90 -1.96 -13.23
CA VAL A 67 -8.95 -2.16 -12.13
C VAL A 67 -9.43 -1.39 -10.90
N THR A 68 -9.37 -2.02 -9.74
CA THR A 68 -9.70 -1.44 -8.44
C THR A 68 -8.61 -1.74 -7.42
N ALA A 69 -8.38 -0.81 -6.51
CA ALA A 69 -7.48 -0.94 -5.38
C ALA A 69 -8.09 -0.18 -4.20
N ALA A 70 -7.76 -0.59 -2.97
CA ALA A 70 -8.22 0.13 -1.79
C ALA A 70 -7.69 1.57 -1.78
N PRO A 71 -8.54 2.58 -1.53
CA PRO A 71 -8.08 3.96 -1.41
C PRO A 71 -7.21 4.09 -0.17
N ILE A 72 -6.09 4.79 -0.29
CA ILE A 72 -5.28 5.20 0.87
C ILE A 72 -5.23 6.73 0.94
N PRO A 73 -5.10 7.31 2.14
CA PRO A 73 -4.81 8.73 2.26
C PRO A 73 -3.56 9.05 1.43
N SER A 74 -3.66 10.08 0.59
CA SER A 74 -2.53 10.59 -0.18
C SER A 74 -1.42 11.01 0.79
N ALA A 75 -0.19 10.54 0.55
CA ALA A 75 0.95 11.08 1.26
C ALA A 75 1.04 12.60 0.99
N ILE A 76 1.36 13.40 2.01
CA ILE A 76 1.49 14.87 1.91
C ILE A 76 2.50 15.26 0.81
N ILE A 77 3.45 14.38 0.51
CA ILE A 77 4.38 14.46 -0.62
C ILE A 77 4.26 13.15 -1.40
N ASP A 78 3.98 13.23 -2.71
CA ASP A 78 3.99 12.05 -3.58
C ASP A 78 5.34 11.35 -3.52
N GLY A 79 5.32 10.10 -3.04
CA GLY A 79 6.53 9.30 -2.83
C GLY A 79 7.38 9.75 -1.63
N GLY A 80 6.88 10.55 -0.69
CA GLY A 80 7.58 10.85 0.57
C GLY A 80 7.75 9.59 1.44
N MET A 81 8.97 9.36 1.95
CA MET A 81 9.25 8.25 2.89
C MET A 81 9.13 8.67 4.36
N ALA A 82 8.84 9.95 4.62
CA ALA A 82 8.61 10.46 5.96
C ALA A 82 7.14 10.32 6.30
N ALA A 83 6.84 9.58 7.37
CA ALA A 83 5.53 9.62 7.99
C ALA A 83 5.31 11.01 8.64
N PRO A 84 4.06 11.42 8.93
CA PRO A 84 3.75 12.73 9.51
C PRO A 84 4.38 13.01 10.89
N GLY A 85 5.02 12.01 11.52
CA GLY A 85 5.72 12.13 12.81
C GLY A 85 7.13 12.72 12.73
N LEU A 86 7.59 13.14 11.54
CA LEU A 86 8.92 13.71 11.28
C LEU A 86 8.84 15.15 10.75
#